data_AF-A0A060CBY3-F1
#
_entry.id   AF-A0A060CBY3-F1
#
_cell.length_a   1.000
_cell.length_b   1.000
_cell.length_c   1.000
_cell.angle_alpha   90.00
_cell.angle_beta   90.00
_cell.angle_gamma   90.00
#
_symmetry.space_group_name_H-M   'P 1'
#
loop_
_entity.id
_entity.type
_entity.pdbx_description
1 polymer ?
#
loop_
_entity_poly.entity_id
_entity_poly.type
_entity_poly.pdbx_seq_one_letter_code
_entity_poly.pdbx_strand_id
1 'polypeptide(L)'
;STIDEGSDDLIPVIAALHDQMHTWEGAPYEWGGTKQSGVDCSGFVWRTLKDRFNLPMARITTRELLHMGVRVSPQQLRPGDLVFFRIKGGMHVGFYDTDHNFLHASA
;
A
#
# COMPACT_ATOMS: atom_id res chain seq x y z
N SER A 1 -7.10 32.28 16.79
CA SER A 1 -7.78 31.54 15.71
C SER A 1 -6.87 31.50 14.51
N THR A 2 -5.95 30.55 14.51
CA THR A 2 -5.08 30.26 13.37
C THR A 2 -5.63 28.99 12.75
N ILE A 3 -6.24 29.14 11.58
CA ILE A 3 -6.63 28.02 10.74
C ILE A 3 -5.30 27.45 10.24
N ASP A 4 -5.00 26.22 10.65
CA ASP A 4 -3.86 25.44 10.17
C ASP A 4 -4.16 25.02 8.72
N GLU A 5 -3.83 25.89 7.77
CA GLU A 5 -3.71 25.52 6.36
C GLU A 5 -2.45 24.66 6.19
N GLY A 6 -2.51 23.36 6.52
CA GLY A 6 -1.36 22.49 6.28
C GLY A 6 -1.31 21.10 6.92
N SER A 7 -2.22 20.74 7.81
CA SER A 7 -2.38 19.33 8.19
C SER A 7 -3.10 18.60 7.05
N ASP A 8 -2.36 17.90 6.19
CA ASP A 8 -2.95 16.88 5.31
C ASP A 8 -3.82 15.97 6.19
N ASP A 9 -5.14 16.05 6.03
CA ASP A 9 -6.05 15.18 6.77
C ASP A 9 -5.87 13.75 6.25
N LEU A 10 -5.04 12.97 6.97
CA LEU A 10 -4.71 11.60 6.62
C LEU A 10 -5.74 10.60 7.15
N ILE A 11 -6.73 11.04 7.93
CA ILE A 11 -7.76 10.15 8.50
C ILE A 11 -8.47 9.35 7.38
N PRO A 12 -8.91 9.95 6.25
CA PRO A 12 -9.54 9.20 5.18
C PRO A 12 -8.61 8.18 4.51
N VAL A 13 -7.31 8.51 4.41
CA VAL A 13 -6.30 7.59 3.84
C VAL A 13 -6.12 6.39 4.75
N ILE A 14 -5.90 6.61 6.04
CA ILE A 14 -5.75 5.55 7.04
C ILE A 14 -7.00 4.66 7.08
N ALA A 15 -8.20 5.27 7.11
CA ALA A 15 -9.45 4.53 7.10
C ALA A 15 -9.62 3.65 5.85
N ALA A 16 -9.28 4.18 4.67
CA ALA A 16 -9.31 3.42 3.43
C ALA A 16 -8.32 2.24 3.41
N LEU A 17 -7.13 2.44 3.96
CA LEU A 17 -6.11 1.38 4.09
C LEU A 17 -6.56 0.27 5.03
N HIS A 18 -7.14 0.61 6.20
CA HIS A 18 -7.65 -0.36 7.15
C HIS A 18 -8.91 -1.09 6.64
N ASP A 19 -9.84 -0.40 5.97
CA ASP A 19 -10.99 -1.05 5.32
C ASP A 19 -10.55 -2.05 4.24
N GLN A 20 -9.49 -1.72 3.49
CA GLN A 20 -8.88 -2.68 2.58
C GLN A 20 -8.25 -3.86 3.31
N MET A 21 -7.45 -3.63 4.35
CA MET A 21 -6.86 -4.70 5.14
C MET A 21 -7.93 -5.69 5.63
N HIS A 22 -9.02 -5.18 6.23
CA HIS A 22 -10.14 -6.01 6.69
C HIS A 22 -10.81 -6.80 5.55
N THR A 23 -10.96 -6.19 4.38
CA THR A 23 -11.54 -6.87 3.22
C THR A 23 -10.68 -8.04 2.73
N TRP A 24 -9.37 -7.97 2.91
CA TRP A 24 -8.40 -8.98 2.42
C TRP A 24 -7.87 -9.89 3.53
N GLU A 25 -8.41 -9.76 4.74
CA GLU A 25 -8.04 -10.59 5.87
C GLU A 25 -8.31 -12.07 5.57
N GLY A 26 -7.28 -12.91 5.72
CA GLY A 26 -7.36 -14.34 5.43
C GLY A 26 -7.22 -14.73 3.95
N ALA A 27 -7.08 -13.78 3.02
CA ALA A 27 -6.76 -14.10 1.64
C ALA A 27 -5.37 -14.77 1.55
N PRO A 28 -5.23 -15.93 0.89
CA PRO A 28 -3.95 -16.60 0.79
C PRO A 28 -3.00 -15.83 -0.13
N TYR A 29 -1.70 -15.96 0.11
CA TYR A 29 -0.70 -15.41 -0.79
C TYR A 29 -0.61 -16.22 -2.09
N GLU A 30 -0.71 -15.55 -3.23
CA GLU A 30 -0.53 -16.17 -4.55
C GLU A 30 0.29 -15.24 -5.45
N TRP A 31 1.41 -15.72 -5.97
CA TRP A 31 2.28 -14.94 -6.87
C TRP A 31 1.53 -14.52 -8.14
N GLY A 32 1.52 -13.23 -8.43
CA GLY A 32 0.74 -12.65 -9.53
C GLY A 32 -0.74 -12.42 -9.20
N GLY A 33 -1.23 -12.96 -8.08
CA GLY A 33 -2.63 -12.95 -7.68
C GLY A 33 -3.20 -11.56 -7.45
N THR A 34 -4.51 -11.41 -7.71
CA THR A 34 -5.27 -10.15 -7.55
C THR A 34 -6.72 -10.38 -7.12
N LYS A 35 -7.02 -11.55 -6.55
CA LYS A 35 -8.39 -11.97 -6.18
C LYS A 35 -8.40 -12.43 -4.72
N GLN A 36 -9.58 -12.45 -4.10
CA GLN A 36 -9.73 -12.94 -2.72
C GLN A 36 -9.26 -14.39 -2.53
N SER A 37 -9.23 -15.19 -3.60
CA SER A 37 -8.68 -16.55 -3.59
C SER A 37 -7.15 -16.61 -3.62
N GLY A 38 -6.45 -15.49 -3.78
CA GLY A 38 -5.01 -15.43 -4.00
C GLY A 38 -4.51 -14.04 -4.41
N VAL A 39 -3.56 -13.49 -3.64
CA VAL A 39 -2.99 -12.15 -3.88
C VAL A 39 -1.50 -12.08 -3.54
N ASP A 40 -0.71 -11.33 -4.32
CA ASP A 40 0.67 -11.00 -3.95
C ASP A 40 0.80 -9.57 -3.40
N CYS A 41 1.98 -9.23 -2.89
CA CYS A 41 2.25 -7.91 -2.30
C CYS A 41 1.89 -6.73 -3.23
N SER A 42 2.30 -6.79 -4.50
CA SER A 42 1.99 -5.76 -5.50
C SER A 42 0.54 -5.81 -5.99
N GLY A 43 -0.08 -7.00 -5.94
CA GLY A 43 -1.49 -7.21 -6.19
C GLY A 43 -2.36 -6.55 -5.13
N PHE A 44 -1.98 -6.66 -3.85
CA PHE A 44 -2.62 -5.95 -2.75
C PHE A 44 -2.55 -4.45 -2.96
N VAL A 45 -1.35 -3.90 -3.26
CA VAL A 45 -1.18 -2.47 -3.59
C VAL A 45 -2.07 -2.03 -4.73
N TRP A 46 -2.05 -2.77 -5.84
CA TRP A 46 -2.86 -2.49 -7.02
C TRP A 46 -4.38 -2.49 -6.69
N ARG A 47 -4.84 -3.47 -5.90
CA ARG A 47 -6.23 -3.55 -5.47
C ARG A 47 -6.61 -2.39 -4.56
N THR A 48 -5.76 -1.97 -3.64
CA THR A 48 -6.04 -0.82 -2.77
C THR A 48 -6.21 0.46 -3.59
N LEU A 49 -5.27 0.73 -4.51
CA LEU A 49 -5.33 1.92 -5.37
C LEU A 49 -6.59 1.92 -6.25
N LYS A 50 -6.96 0.76 -6.78
CA LYS A 50 -8.15 0.60 -7.61
C LYS A 50 -9.45 0.72 -6.79
N ASP A 51 -9.57 -0.02 -5.70
CA ASP A 51 -10.83 -0.24 -4.99
C ASP A 51 -11.14 0.89 -3.99
N ARG A 52 -10.11 1.55 -3.43
CA ARG A 52 -10.28 2.60 -2.40
C ARG A 52 -9.97 4.01 -2.90
N PHE A 53 -9.02 4.14 -3.82
CA PHE A 53 -8.57 5.44 -4.32
C PHE A 53 -9.04 5.73 -5.75
N ASN A 54 -9.83 4.82 -6.35
CA ASN A 54 -10.39 4.95 -7.70
C ASN A 54 -9.35 5.32 -8.76
N LEU A 55 -8.16 4.71 -8.68
CA LEU A 55 -7.09 4.87 -9.65
C LEU A 55 -7.10 3.67 -10.62
N PRO A 56 -7.78 3.77 -11.77
CA PRO A 56 -7.79 2.70 -12.76
C PRO A 56 -6.41 2.61 -13.41
N MET A 57 -5.70 1.53 -13.14
CA MET A 57 -4.40 1.24 -13.73
C MET A 57 -4.32 -0.23 -14.13
N ALA A 58 -3.49 -0.53 -15.13
CA ALA A 58 -3.11 -1.91 -15.44
C ALA A 58 -2.43 -2.55 -14.22
N ARG A 59 -2.46 -3.88 -14.15
CA ARG A 59 -1.73 -4.64 -13.13
C ARG A 59 -0.25 -4.24 -13.16
N ILE A 60 0.33 -3.98 -12.00
CA ILE A 60 1.69 -3.46 -11.86
C ILE A 60 2.53 -4.28 -10.88
N THR A 61 3.77 -4.60 -11.24
CA THR A 61 4.69 -5.38 -10.40
C THR A 61 5.37 -4.53 -9.32
N THR A 62 5.91 -5.19 -8.28
CA THR A 62 6.75 -4.54 -7.25
C THR A 62 7.92 -3.76 -7.86
N ARG A 63 8.54 -4.27 -8.93
CA ARG A 63 9.68 -3.62 -9.58
C ARG A 63 9.27 -2.36 -10.34
N GLU A 64 8.10 -2.36 -10.98
CA GLU A 64 7.59 -1.16 -11.65
C GLU A 64 7.20 -0.09 -10.62
N LEU A 65 6.50 -0.48 -9.55
CA LEU A 65 6.15 0.42 -8.44
C LEU A 65 7.37 1.14 -7.85
N LEU A 66 8.51 0.44 -7.72
CA LEU A 66 9.76 1.02 -7.20
C LEU A 66 10.30 2.18 -8.05
N HIS A 67 9.93 2.25 -9.33
CA HIS A 67 10.38 3.30 -10.27
C HIS A 67 9.28 4.34 -10.54
N MET A 68 8.16 4.28 -9.84
CA MET A 68 7.05 5.21 -9.98
C MET A 68 6.98 6.20 -8.81
N GLY A 69 6.26 7.31 -9.04
CA GLY A 69 6.01 8.31 -8.02
C GLY A 69 7.24 9.13 -7.64
N VAL A 70 7.19 9.70 -6.44
CA VAL A 70 8.26 10.55 -5.88
C VAL A 70 8.90 9.80 -4.72
N ARG A 71 10.24 9.83 -4.65
CA ARG A 71 10.96 9.23 -3.53
C ARG A 71 10.74 10.04 -2.26
N VAL A 72 10.28 9.36 -1.21
CA VAL A 72 10.07 9.93 0.12
C VAL A 72 11.24 9.51 1.02
N SER A 73 11.80 10.45 1.78
CA SER A 73 12.83 10.12 2.78
C SER A 73 12.19 9.42 3.98
N PRO A 74 12.90 8.52 4.69
CA PRO A 74 12.33 7.83 5.85
C PRO A 74 11.76 8.76 6.93
N GLN A 75 12.32 9.96 7.08
CA GLN A 75 11.88 10.98 8.04
C GLN A 75 10.60 11.71 7.61
N GLN A 76 10.18 11.53 6.35
CA GLN A 76 9.01 12.18 5.75
C GLN A 76 7.91 11.16 5.41
N LEU A 77 8.04 9.90 5.85
CA LEU A 77 7.03 8.88 5.61
C LEU A 77 5.69 9.30 6.20
N ARG A 78 4.63 9.10 5.42
CA ARG A 78 3.24 9.36 5.81
C ARG A 78 2.36 8.17 5.43
N PRO A 79 1.28 7.92 6.19
CA PRO A 79 0.28 6.92 5.83
C PRO A 79 -0.09 6.96 4.35
N GLY A 80 -0.01 5.80 3.69
CA GLY A 80 -0.25 5.66 2.24
C GLY A 80 0.99 5.71 1.35
N ASP A 81 2.16 6.11 1.87
CA ASP A 81 3.43 5.94 1.13
C ASP A 81 3.74 4.45 0.91
N LEU A 82 4.39 4.12 -0.20
CA LEU A 82 4.84 2.75 -0.44
C LEU A 82 6.22 2.52 0.18
N VAL A 83 6.32 1.46 0.99
CA VAL A 83 7.59 1.00 1.57
C VAL A 83 8.03 -0.29 0.89
N PHE A 84 9.34 -0.40 0.68
CA PHE A 84 9.94 -1.49 -0.08
C PHE A 84 11.02 -2.19 0.75
N PHE A 85 11.00 -3.53 0.74
CA PHE A 85 11.93 -4.36 1.50
C PHE A 85 12.63 -5.36 0.58
N ARG A 86 13.90 -5.64 0.87
CA ARG A 86 14.65 -6.71 0.21
C ARG A 86 14.59 -7.97 1.07
N ILE A 87 13.97 -9.02 0.55
CA ILE A 87 13.80 -10.32 1.22
C ILE A 87 14.49 -11.43 0.42
N LYS A 88 14.61 -12.64 1.02
CA LYS A 88 15.27 -13.80 0.37
C LYS A 88 14.71 -14.17 -1.02
N GLY A 89 13.48 -13.75 -1.34
CA GLY A 89 12.81 -13.99 -2.63
C GLY A 89 12.74 -12.80 -3.60
N GLY A 90 13.32 -11.64 -3.26
CA GLY A 90 13.29 -10.45 -4.12
C GLY A 90 12.87 -9.17 -3.39
N MET A 91 12.16 -8.30 -4.11
CA MET A 91 11.59 -7.07 -3.55
C MET A 91 10.17 -7.34 -3.05
N HIS A 92 9.84 -6.75 -1.91
CA HIS A 92 8.54 -6.78 -1.28
C HIS A 92 8.01 -5.36 -1.09
N VAL A 93 6.70 -5.16 -1.15
CA VAL A 93 6.07 -3.83 -1.03
C VAL A 93 4.85 -3.88 -0.11
N GLY A 94 4.62 -2.78 0.61
CA GLY A 94 3.41 -2.51 1.38
C GLY A 94 3.11 -1.02 1.48
N PHE A 95 1.97 -0.68 2.06
CA PHE A 95 1.66 0.70 2.43
C PHE A 95 2.17 0.99 3.83
N TYR A 96 2.91 2.07 4.00
CA TYR A 96 3.21 2.62 5.31
C TYR A 96 1.91 3.01 6.01
N ASP A 97 1.77 2.58 7.26
CA ASP A 97 0.69 2.96 8.17
C ASP A 97 1.24 3.97 9.20
N THR A 98 0.79 3.95 10.45
CA THR A 98 1.38 4.72 11.55
C THR A 98 2.42 3.91 12.34
N ASP A 99 3.25 4.59 13.12
CA ASP A 99 4.12 3.97 14.14
C ASP A 99 5.06 2.88 13.62
N HIS A 100 5.62 3.10 12.42
CA HIS A 100 6.52 2.14 11.74
C HIS A 100 5.87 0.80 11.35
N ASN A 101 4.53 0.73 11.35
CA ASN A 101 3.79 -0.39 10.80
C ASN A 101 3.55 -0.19 9.31
N PHE A 102 3.23 -1.30 8.63
CA PHE A 102 2.88 -1.29 7.21
C PHE A 102 1.94 -2.45 6.89
N LEU A 103 1.07 -2.23 5.91
CA LEU A 103 0.08 -3.18 5.45
C LEU A 103 0.55 -3.84 4.16
N HIS A 104 0.55 -5.18 4.13
CA HIS A 104 0.97 -5.95 2.97
C HIS A 104 0.32 -7.33 2.94
N ALA A 105 0.26 -7.95 1.76
CA ALA A 105 0.05 -9.39 1.65
C ALA A 105 1.38 -10.13 1.86
N SER A 106 1.40 -11.16 2.69
CA SER A 106 2.54 -12.06 2.88
C SER A 106 2.13 -13.52 2.81
N ALA A 107 3.08 -14.37 2.41
CA ALA A 107 2.98 -15.82 2.49
C ALA A 107 3.19 -16.35 3.91
#